data_AF-A0A0H3CKY6-F1
#
_entry.id   AF-A0A0H3CKY6-F1
#
_cell.length_a   1.000
_cell.length_b   1.000
_cell.length_c   1.000
_cell.angle_alpha   90.00
_cell.angle_beta   90.00
_cell.angle_gamma   90.00
#
_symmetry.space_group_name_H-M   'P 1'
#
loop_
_entity.id
_entity.type
_entity.pdbx_description
1 polymer ?
#
loop_
_entity_poly.entity_id
_entity_poly.type
_entity_poly.pdbx_seq_one_letter_code
_entity_poly.pdbx_strand_id
1 'polypeptide(L)' 'MGDTVLISFCGSLEYAKLHGKALITRDGEAIEGDALDDVTVMGVVTHLLNRVKDADDRPVI' A
#
# COMPACT_ATOMS: atom_id res chain seq x y z
N MET A 1 8.51 -7.51 10.58
CA MET A 1 7.68 -7.20 9.39
C MET A 1 7.57 -5.69 9.31
N GLY A 2 7.76 -5.13 8.11
CA GLY A 2 7.67 -3.69 7.90
C GLY A 2 6.25 -3.15 7.93
N ASP A 3 6.12 -1.88 8.30
CA ASP A 3 4.87 -1.16 8.16
C ASP A 3 4.52 -0.94 6.69
N THR A 4 3.23 -0.93 6.37
CA THR A 4 2.75 -0.52 5.06
C THR A 4 2.54 0.98 5.05
N VAL A 5 3.11 1.67 4.07
CA VAL A 5 2.99 3.11 3.90
C VAL A 5 2.30 3.43 2.57
N LEU A 6 1.58 4.55 2.56
CA LEU A 6 1.14 5.19 1.33
C LEU A 6 2.24 6.15 0.89
N ILE A 7 2.70 6.03 -0.35
CA ILE A 7 3.73 6.86 -0.94
C ILE A 7 3.21 7.56 -2.19
N SER A 8 3.78 8.72 -2.49
CA SER A 8 3.73 9.35 -3.80
C SER A 8 5.08 9.16 -4.47
N PHE A 9 5.09 8.51 -5.64
CA PHE A 9 6.29 8.25 -6.43
C PHE A 9 5.94 8.40 -7.92
N CYS A 10 6.78 9.12 -8.68
CA CYS A 10 6.54 9.39 -10.12
C CYS A 10 5.13 9.94 -10.44
N GLY A 11 4.58 10.78 -9.55
CA GLY A 11 3.25 11.40 -9.72
C GLY A 11 2.06 10.47 -9.45
N SER A 12 2.30 9.25 -8.96
CA SER A 12 1.25 8.28 -8.61
C SER A 12 1.28 7.93 -7.13
N LEU A 13 0.11 7.62 -6.57
CA LEU A 13 -0.01 7.13 -5.20
C LEU A 13 0.02 5.60 -5.19
N GLU A 14 0.88 5.03 -4.34
CA GLU A 14 1.05 3.59 -4.22
C GLU A 14 1.25 3.16 -2.77
N TYR A 15 0.96 1.89 -2.48
CA TYR A 15 1.29 1.26 -1.20
C TYR A 15 2.62 0.53 -1.29
N ALA A 16 3.51 0.77 -0.34
CA ALA A 16 4.78 0.06 -0.21
C ALA A 16 4.99 -0.46 1.21
N LYS A 17 5.78 -1.51 1.36
CA LYS A 17 6.23 -2.02 2.66
C LYS A 17 7.62 -1.52 2.98
N LEU A 18 7.80 -0.99 4.19
CA LEU A 18 9.11 -0.57 4.68
C LEU A 18 9.99 -1.79 5.01
N HIS A 19 11.08 -1.99 4.27
CA HIS A 19 12.05 -3.03 4.55
C HIS A 19 13.44 -2.43 4.77
N GLY A 20 13.77 -2.16 6.04
CA GLY A 20 15.04 -1.54 6.40
C GLY A 20 15.13 -0.12 5.86
N LYS A 21 15.98 0.09 4.85
CA LYS A 21 16.15 1.38 4.16
C LYS A 21 15.49 1.39 2.77
N ALA A 22 14.75 0.36 2.41
CA ALA A 22 14.06 0.25 1.12
C ALA A 22 12.54 0.23 1.30
N LEU A 23 11.83 0.58 0.23
CA LEU A 23 10.38 0.44 0.13
C LEU A 23 10.08 -0.65 -0.92
N ILE A 24 9.28 -1.64 -0.55
CA ILE A 24 8.90 -2.73 -1.45
C ILE A 24 7.49 -2.47 -1.95
N THR A 25 7.32 -2.25 -3.26
CA THR A 25 6.02 -2.04 -3.90
C THR A 25 5.19 -3.33 -3.90
N ARG A 26 3.92 -3.23 -4.29
CA ARG A 26 3.05 -4.43 -4.35
C ARG A 26 3.51 -5.45 -5.38
N ASP A 27 4.18 -4.98 -6.43
CA ASP A 27 4.72 -5.83 -7.49
C ASP A 27 6.04 -6.52 -7.08
N GLY A 28 6.54 -6.23 -5.87
CA GLY A 28 7.76 -6.80 -5.33
C GLY A 28 9.03 -6.07 -5.76
N GLU A 29 8.89 -4.91 -6.41
CA GLU A 29 10.02 -4.05 -6.76
C GLU A 29 10.51 -3.27 -5.54
N ALA A 30 11.82 -3.07 -5.46
CA ALA A 30 12.44 -2.28 -4.40
C ALA A 30 12.73 -0.87 -4.90
N ILE A 31 12.24 0.13 -4.16
CA ILE A 31 12.65 1.53 -4.28
C ILE A 31 13.67 1.79 -3.18
N GLU A 32 14.91 2.09 -3.59
CA GLU A 32 16.05 2.25 -2.67
C GLU A 32 17.11 3.21 -3.23
N GLY A 33 18.04 3.62 -2.37
CA GLY A 33 19.11 4.55 -2.73
C GLY A 33 18.53 5.90 -3.18
N ASP A 34 19.12 6.47 -4.23
CA ASP A 34 18.78 7.80 -4.76
C ASP A 34 17.32 7.87 -5.27
N ALA A 35 16.72 6.74 -5.63
CA ALA A 35 15.31 6.70 -6.04
C ALA A 35 14.34 7.08 -4.90
N LEU A 36 14.78 7.01 -3.64
CA LEU A 36 13.98 7.45 -2.49
C LEU A 36 13.85 8.96 -2.41
N ASP A 37 14.74 9.73 -3.06
CA ASP A 37 14.67 11.20 -3.05
C ASP A 37 13.41 11.71 -3.78
N ASP A 38 12.89 10.92 -4.73
CA ASP A 38 11.66 11.20 -5.46
C ASP A 38 10.40 10.63 -4.76
N VAL A 39 10.57 9.99 -3.59
CA VAL A 39 9.46 9.40 -2.83
C VAL A 39 9.01 10.36 -1.72
N THR A 40 7.71 10.65 -1.69
CA THR A 40 7.08 11.29 -0.52
C THR A 40 6.21 10.29 0.23
N VAL A 41 6.49 10.07 1.52
CA VAL A 41 5.64 9.24 2.39
C VAL A 41 4.44 10.07 2.85
N MET A 42 3.24 9.65 2.46
CA MET A 42 1.99 10.29 2.83
C MET A 42 1.50 9.89 4.22
N GLY A 43 1.82 8.65 4.64
CA GLY A 43 1.48 8.15 5.97
C GLY A 43 1.53 6.63 6.07
N VAL A 44 1.35 6.12 7.29
CA VAL A 44 1.26 4.68 7.59
C VAL A 44 -0.17 4.20 7.39
N VAL A 45 -0.32 3.06 6.73
CA VAL A 45 -1.62 2.39 6.54
C VAL A 45 -1.95 1.58 7.79
N THR A 46 -3.10 1.85 8.40
CA THR A 46 -3.56 1.12 9.59
C THR A 46 -4.60 0.06 9.26
N HIS A 47 -5.47 0.32 8.28
CA HIS A 47 -6.57 -0.56 7.92
C HIS A 47 -6.79 -0.55 6.40
N LEU A 48 -7.10 -1.73 5.85
CA LEU A 48 -7.55 -1.89 4.46
C LEU A 48 -9.03 -2.27 4.50
N LEU A 49 -9.89 -1.39 4.01
CA LEU A 49 -11.33 -1.62 3.98
C LEU A 49 -11.71 -2.25 2.63
N ASN A 50 -12.07 -3.52 2.65
CA ASN A 50 -12.57 -4.23 1.47
C ASN A 50 -14.09 -4.12 1.38
N ARG A 51 -14.62 -3.85 0.19
CA ARG A 51 -16.07 -3.92 -0.05
C ARG A 51 -16.51 -5.38 0.03
N VAL A 52 -17.41 -5.68 0.96
CA VAL A 52 -18.15 -6.93 0.97
C VAL A 52 -19.18 -6.85 -0.16
N LYS A 53 -19.15 -7.78 -1.11
CA LYS A 53 -20.29 -7.98 -2.01
C LYS A 53 -21.39 -8.56 -1.13
N ASP A 54 -22.55 -7.92 -1.04
CA ASP A 54 -23.74 -8.54 -0.44
C ASP A 54 -23.93 -9.90 -1.12
N ALA A 55 -23.60 -10.98 -0.42
CA ALA A 55 -24.21 -12.26 -0.69
C ALA A 55 -25.62 -12.10 -0.13
N ASP A 56 -26.53 -11.61 -0.96
CA ASP A 56 -27.96 -11.66 -0.69
C ASP A 56 -28.41 -13.13 -0.73
N ASP A 57 -27.94 -13.90 0.25
CA ASP A 57 -28.37 -15.25 0.61
C ASP A 57 -29.45 -15.14 1.70
N ARG A 58 -30.21 -14.03 1.72
CA ARG A 58 -31.37 -13.93 2.59
C ARG A 58 -32.41 -14.92 2.07
N PRO A 59 -32.84 -15.91 2.88
CA PRO A 59 -33.94 -16.76 2.47
C PRO A 59 -35.17 -15.88 2.23
N VAL A 60 -35.71 -15.93 1.03
CA VAL A 60 -37.03 -15.39 0.74
C VAL A 60 -38.03 -16.28 1.48
N ILE A 61 -38.64 -15.73 2.54
CA ILE A 61 -39.71 -16.35 3.32
C ILE A 61 -41.04 -16.16 2.59
#